data_AF-A0A015LXU5-F1
#
_entry.id   AF-A0A015LXU5-F1
#
_cell.length_a   1.000
_cell.length_b   1.000
_cell.length_c   1.000
_cell.angle_alpha   90.00
_cell.angle_beta   90.00
_cell.angle_gamma   90.00
#
_symmetry.space_group_name_H-M   'P 1'
#
loop_
_entity.id
_entity.type
_entity.pdbx_description
1 polymer ?
#
loop_
_entity_poly.entity_id
_entity_poly.type
_entity_poly.pdbx_seq_one_letter_code
_entity_poly.pdbx_strand_id
1 'polypeptide(L)'
;MLDPCLVKGPIPPEERKRICELVEEYLRTNGSIPSQIPWKGLQPKVQTEFGKLRSRNSLKNVWNSNKRRTKRLVKRNDQLAFPINESGTYTKQEKLELRYLLNKEDENDKNEDMDLDK
;
A
#
# COMPACT_ATOMS: atom_id res chain seq x y z
N MET A 1 -18.32 -2.27 -25.54
CA MET A 1 -18.84 -1.03 -24.93
C MET A 1 -18.31 -0.90 -23.52
N LEU A 2 -17.70 0.23 -23.16
CA LEU A 2 -17.32 0.51 -21.76
C LEU A 2 -18.54 1.04 -21.01
N ASP A 3 -18.79 0.49 -19.83
CA ASP A 3 -19.90 0.86 -18.95
C ASP A 3 -19.79 2.36 -18.55
N PRO A 4 -20.78 3.21 -18.89
CA PRO A 4 -20.73 4.67 -18.66
C PRO A 4 -20.56 5.07 -17.19
N CYS A 5 -20.97 4.20 -16.25
CA CYS A 5 -20.91 4.46 -14.81
C CYS A 5 -19.50 4.33 -14.20
N LEU A 6 -18.51 3.91 -15.00
CA LEU A 6 -17.14 3.71 -14.53
C LEU A 6 -16.38 5.04 -14.43
N VAL A 7 -15.94 5.37 -13.23
CA VAL A 7 -15.07 6.54 -12.99
C VAL A 7 -13.68 6.27 -13.59
N LYS A 8 -13.33 7.02 -14.65
CA LYS A 8 -12.06 6.88 -15.41
C LYS A 8 -10.85 7.61 -14.80
N GLY A 9 -11.00 8.23 -13.63
CA GLY A 9 -9.91 8.97 -12.98
C GLY A 9 -8.87 8.09 -12.27
N PRO A 10 -7.71 8.65 -11.86
CA PRO A 10 -6.75 7.94 -11.01
C PRO A 10 -7.39 7.52 -9.67
N ILE A 11 -6.88 6.42 -9.10
CA ILE A 11 -7.29 5.95 -7.76
C ILE A 11 -6.40 6.67 -6.72
N PRO A 12 -6.99 7.46 -5.79
CA PRO A 12 -6.27 8.11 -4.70
C PRO A 12 -5.50 7.11 -3.80
N PRO A 13 -4.43 7.54 -3.12
CA PRO A 13 -3.66 6.67 -2.23
C PRO A 13 -4.50 6.01 -1.13
N GLU A 14 -5.50 6.69 -0.58
CA GLU A 14 -6.41 6.20 0.46
C GLU A 14 -7.25 5.04 -0.08
N GLU A 15 -7.88 5.24 -1.24
CA GLU A 15 -8.67 4.22 -1.94
C GLU A 15 -7.79 3.02 -2.33
N ARG A 16 -6.52 3.24 -2.71
CA ARG A 16 -5.55 2.17 -2.99
C ARG A 16 -5.21 1.35 -1.75
N LYS A 17 -4.95 2.00 -0.61
CA LYS A 17 -4.65 1.34 0.67
C LYS A 17 -5.81 0.42 1.05
N ARG A 18 -7.02 0.95 0.99
CA ARG A 18 -8.23 0.22 1.37
C ARG A 18 -8.53 -0.99 0.48
N ILE A 19 -8.32 -0.86 -0.84
CA ILE A 19 -8.40 -2.00 -1.77
C ILE A 19 -7.41 -3.11 -1.37
N CYS A 20 -6.20 -2.75 -0.94
CA CYS A 20 -5.20 -3.74 -0.54
C CYS A 20 -5.59 -4.42 0.77
N GLU A 21 -6.02 -3.66 1.78
CA GLU A 21 -6.51 -4.19 3.06
C GLU A 21 -7.65 -5.20 2.87
N LEU A 22 -8.67 -4.85 2.07
CA LEU A 22 -9.80 -5.74 1.80
C LEU A 22 -9.38 -7.04 1.09
N VAL A 23 -8.39 -6.97 0.21
CA VAL A 23 -7.84 -8.16 -0.46
C VAL A 23 -7.04 -9.00 0.51
N GLU A 24 -6.24 -8.39 1.39
CA GLU A 24 -5.45 -9.09 2.41
C GLU A 24 -6.33 -9.77 3.46
N GLU A 25 -7.39 -9.10 3.90
CA GLU A 25 -8.41 -9.67 4.79
C GLU A 25 -9.04 -10.92 4.15
N TYR A 26 -9.47 -10.82 2.89
CA TYR A 26 -10.02 -11.95 2.16
C TYR A 26 -9.04 -13.11 2.01
N LEU A 27 -7.77 -12.81 1.71
CA LEU A 27 -6.73 -13.85 1.59
C LEU A 27 -6.48 -14.53 2.94
N ARG A 28 -6.56 -13.78 4.05
CA ARG A 28 -6.42 -14.33 5.40
C ARG A 28 -7.56 -15.30 5.74
N THR A 29 -8.80 -14.96 5.39
CA THR A 29 -9.97 -15.81 5.67
C THR A 29 -10.05 -17.04 4.77
N ASN A 30 -9.60 -16.92 3.52
CA ASN A 30 -9.81 -17.95 2.49
C ASN A 30 -8.55 -18.76 2.12
N GLY A 31 -7.54 -18.80 2.99
CA GLY A 31 -6.37 -19.68 2.79
C GLY A 31 -5.37 -19.19 1.74
N SER A 32 -5.25 -17.87 1.56
CA SER A 32 -4.21 -17.20 0.76
C SER A 32 -4.19 -17.53 -0.75
N ILE A 33 -5.32 -17.96 -1.34
CA ILE A 33 -5.40 -18.26 -2.78
C ILE A 33 -5.59 -16.97 -3.61
N PRO A 34 -4.55 -16.42 -4.26
CA PRO A 34 -4.63 -15.10 -4.91
C PRO A 34 -5.40 -15.15 -6.24
N SER A 35 -5.58 -16.34 -6.82
CA SER A 35 -6.33 -16.56 -8.06
C SER A 35 -7.84 -16.52 -7.86
N GLN A 36 -8.34 -16.67 -6.63
CA GLN A 36 -9.76 -16.75 -6.31
C GLN A 36 -10.34 -15.45 -5.71
N ILE A 37 -9.59 -14.34 -5.75
CA ILE A 37 -10.07 -13.06 -5.22
C ILE A 37 -11.41 -12.67 -5.89
N PRO A 38 -12.50 -12.50 -5.12
CA PRO A 38 -13.84 -12.27 -5.66
C PRO A 38 -14.01 -10.80 -5.98
N TRP A 39 -13.35 -10.33 -7.04
CA TRP A 39 -13.39 -8.93 -7.47
C TRP A 39 -14.82 -8.39 -7.66
N LYS A 40 -15.77 -9.26 -8.04
CA LYS A 40 -17.19 -8.89 -8.15
C LYS A 40 -17.83 -8.51 -6.80
N GLY A 41 -17.42 -9.15 -5.70
CA GLY A 41 -17.90 -8.84 -4.36
C GLY A 41 -17.13 -7.70 -3.68
N LEU A 42 -15.87 -7.49 -4.06
CA LEU A 42 -15.03 -6.39 -3.56
C LEU A 42 -15.40 -5.04 -4.18
N GLN A 43 -15.77 -5.02 -5.46
CA GLN A 43 -16.14 -3.80 -6.18
C GLN A 43 -17.24 -2.97 -5.50
N PRO A 44 -18.39 -3.56 -5.08
CA PRO A 44 -19.43 -2.80 -4.38
C PRO A 44 -18.98 -2.30 -3.01
N LYS A 45 -18.14 -3.04 -2.26
CA LYS A 45 -17.61 -2.57 -0.97
C LYS A 45 -16.81 -1.28 -1.12
N VAL A 46 -15.90 -1.24 -2.10
CA VAL A 46 -15.10 -0.05 -2.41
C VAL A 46 -15.99 1.10 -2.92
N GLN A 47 -17.01 0.79 -3.72
CA GLN A 47 -17.97 1.79 -4.16
C GLN A 47 -18.76 2.39 -3.00
N THR A 48 -19.20 1.59 -2.03
CA THR A 48 -19.93 2.06 -0.85
C THR A 48 -19.07 3.00 0.00
N GLU A 49 -17.79 2.68 0.20
CA GLU A 49 -16.89 3.50 1.01
C GLU A 49 -16.47 4.81 0.32
N PHE A 50 -16.24 4.81 -1.00
CA PHE A 50 -15.69 5.97 -1.72
C PHE A 50 -16.69 6.67 -2.65
N GLY A 51 -17.93 6.18 -2.75
CA GLY A 51 -18.97 6.69 -3.65
C GLY A 51 -18.66 6.53 -5.15
N LYS A 52 -17.57 5.84 -5.52
CA LYS A 52 -17.05 5.77 -6.89
C LYS A 52 -17.02 4.33 -7.38
N LEU A 53 -17.77 4.04 -8.44
CA LEU A 53 -17.70 2.74 -9.10
C LEU A 53 -16.41 2.64 -9.92
N ARG A 54 -15.42 1.93 -9.38
CA ARG A 54 -14.21 1.57 -10.11
C ARG A 54 -14.39 0.29 -10.89
N SER A 55 -13.71 0.18 -12.03
CA SER A 55 -13.73 -1.06 -12.80
C SER A 55 -13.00 -2.17 -12.04
N ARG A 56 -13.44 -3.42 -12.24
CA ARG A 56 -12.72 -4.61 -11.74
C ARG A 56 -11.25 -4.62 -12.16
N ASN A 57 -10.94 -4.13 -13.36
CA ASN A 57 -9.57 -4.06 -13.85
C ASN A 57 -8.74 -3.05 -13.04
N SER A 58 -9.35 -1.93 -12.64
CA SER A 58 -8.70 -0.93 -11.80
C SER A 58 -8.31 -1.50 -10.44
N LEU A 59 -9.21 -2.25 -9.78
CA LEU A 59 -8.92 -2.94 -8.51
C LEU A 59 -7.76 -3.96 -8.68
N LYS A 60 -7.82 -4.78 -9.73
CA LYS A 60 -6.74 -5.73 -10.06
C LYS A 60 -5.40 -5.03 -10.27
N ASN A 61 -5.40 -3.90 -10.98
CA ASN A 61 -4.19 -3.13 -11.26
C ASN A 61 -3.59 -2.54 -9.98
N VAL A 62 -4.41 -2.08 -9.04
CA VAL A 62 -3.95 -1.61 -7.71
C VAL A 62 -3.26 -2.74 -6.97
N TRP A 63 -3.93 -3.89 -6.84
CA TRP A 63 -3.35 -5.06 -6.15
C TRP A 63 -2.06 -5.55 -6.80
N ASN A 64 -2.03 -5.70 -8.13
CA ASN A 64 -0.84 -6.14 -8.85
C ASN A 64 0.31 -5.14 -8.72
N SER A 65 0.00 -3.83 -8.69
CA SER A 65 1.01 -2.79 -8.46
C SER A 65 1.55 -2.84 -7.03
N ASN A 66 0.69 -3.07 -6.04
CA ASN A 66 1.12 -3.25 -4.66
C ASN A 66 2.02 -4.49 -4.52
N LYS A 67 1.58 -5.64 -5.05
CA LYS A 67 2.37 -6.89 -5.05
C LYS A 67 3.76 -6.71 -5.69
N ARG A 68 3.85 -5.97 -6.81
CA ARG A 68 5.15 -5.64 -7.43
C ARG A 68 5.99 -4.74 -6.55
N ARG A 69 5.39 -3.77 -5.87
CA ARG A 69 6.08 -2.88 -4.94
C ARG A 69 6.64 -3.67 -3.75
N THR A 70 5.84 -4.53 -3.13
CA THR A 70 6.27 -5.40 -2.02
C THR A 70 7.40 -6.33 -2.45
N LYS A 71 7.28 -7.00 -3.61
CA LYS A 71 8.37 -7.83 -4.16
C LYS A 71 9.67 -7.06 -4.36
N ARG A 72 9.59 -5.80 -4.82
CA ARG A 72 10.77 -4.94 -5.01
C ARG A 72 11.36 -4.47 -3.68
N LEU A 73 10.54 -4.28 -2.65
CA LEU A 73 11.00 -3.93 -1.31
C LEU A 73 11.71 -5.12 -0.66
N VAL A 74 11.13 -6.32 -0.70
CA VAL A 74 11.80 -7.55 -0.22
C VAL A 74 13.15 -7.73 -0.90
N LYS A 75 13.21 -7.65 -2.24
CA LYS A 75 14.47 -7.75 -2.99
C LYS A 75 15.51 -6.67 -2.63
N ARG A 76 15.06 -5.48 -2.20
CA ARG A 76 15.96 -4.40 -1.75
C ARG A 76 16.41 -4.62 -0.31
N ASN A 77 15.55 -5.10 0.58
CA ASN A 77 15.91 -5.39 1.97
C ASN A 77 16.95 -6.50 2.05
N ASP A 78 16.82 -7.51 1.19
CA ASP A 78 17.83 -8.57 1.02
C ASP A 78 19.19 -7.99 0.54
N GLN A 79 19.22 -6.78 -0.04
CA GLN A 79 20.42 -6.05 -0.45
C GLN A 79 20.85 -4.95 0.54
N LEU A 80 20.12 -4.68 1.63
CA LEU A 80 20.45 -3.65 2.63
C LEU A 80 20.81 -4.23 4.00
N ALA A 81 20.83 -5.56 4.13
CA ALA A 81 21.44 -6.25 5.26
C ALA A 81 22.97 -6.36 5.07
N PHE A 82 23.67 -5.24 4.89
CA PHE A 82 25.13 -5.18 4.94
C PHE A 82 25.62 -4.71 6.34
N PRO A 83 26.79 -5.19 6.84
CA PRO A 83 27.24 -4.95 8.20
C PRO A 83 27.82 -3.53 8.36
N ILE A 84 27.30 -2.78 9.33
CA ILE A 84 27.74 -1.43 9.67
C ILE A 84 29.08 -1.51 10.40
N ASN A 85 30.16 -1.01 9.79
CA ASN A 85 31.35 -0.42 10.43
C ASN A 85 32.11 0.36 9.34
N GLU A 86 32.46 1.61 9.64
CA GLU A 86 33.38 2.53 8.93
C GLU A 86 32.80 3.70 8.11
N SER A 87 33.39 4.86 8.42
CA SER A 87 33.05 6.21 7.99
C SER A 87 33.46 6.50 6.54
N GLY A 88 32.62 6.10 5.59
CA GLY A 88 32.76 6.43 4.17
C GLY A 88 31.86 7.60 3.76
N THR A 89 32.37 8.54 2.98
CA THR A 89 31.54 9.56 2.32
C THR A 89 30.58 8.90 1.35
N TYR A 90 29.30 8.93 1.70
CA TYR A 90 28.24 8.13 1.11
C TYR A 90 27.82 8.55 -0.32
N THR A 91 28.14 7.70 -1.28
CA THR A 91 27.72 7.64 -2.68
C THR A 91 26.20 7.39 -2.85
N LYS A 92 25.73 7.35 -4.10
CA LYS A 92 24.34 7.02 -4.43
C LYS A 92 23.89 5.64 -3.90
N GLN A 93 24.83 4.75 -3.59
CA GLN A 93 24.53 3.44 -3.00
C GLN A 93 24.20 3.55 -1.50
N GLU A 94 24.91 4.35 -0.71
CA GLU A 94 24.60 4.50 0.73
C GLU A 94 23.32 5.33 0.98
N LYS A 95 22.91 6.15 0.01
CA LYS A 95 21.56 6.74 -0.06
C LYS A 95 20.43 5.69 -0.13
N LEU A 96 20.71 4.46 -0.56
CA LEU A 96 19.73 3.38 -0.60
C LEU A 96 19.52 2.73 0.78
N GLU A 97 20.57 2.69 1.60
CA GLU A 97 20.54 2.15 2.98
C GLU A 97 19.78 3.07 3.95
N LEU A 98 19.98 4.39 3.88
CA LEU A 98 19.22 5.33 4.72
C LEU A 98 17.71 5.32 4.42
N ARG A 99 17.34 4.97 3.18
CA ARG A 99 15.94 4.84 2.76
C ARG A 99 15.20 3.67 3.42
N TYR A 100 15.93 2.71 3.95
CA TYR A 100 15.39 1.58 4.68
C TYR A 100 15.22 1.88 6.18
N LEU A 101 16.02 2.80 6.74
CA LEU A 101 15.89 3.27 8.12
C LEU A 101 14.73 4.28 8.31
N LEU A 102 14.47 5.14 7.32
CA LEU A 102 13.37 6.13 7.28
C LEU A 102 11.95 5.54 7.23
N ASN A 103 11.82 4.23 7.11
CA ASN A 103 10.54 3.52 7.00
C ASN A 103 10.02 2.99 8.36
N LYS A 104 10.57 3.48 9.49
CA LYS A 104 10.23 3.07 10.87
C LYS A 104 9.42 4.09 11.68
N GLU A 105 9.16 5.31 11.20
CA GLU A 105 8.36 6.31 11.94
C GLU A 105 6.94 6.44 11.37
N ASP A 106 6.16 5.35 11.45
CA ASP A 106 4.69 5.36 11.30
C ASP A 106 3.99 5.22 12.68
N GLU A 107 4.68 5.57 13.78
CA GLU A 107 4.16 5.57 15.14
C GLU A 107 4.45 6.93 15.79
N ASN A 108 3.79 7.98 15.32
CA ASN A 108 3.54 9.16 16.16
C ASN A 108 2.09 9.56 15.97
N ASP A 109 1.26 8.95 16.83
CA ASP A 109 -0.09 9.36 17.15
C ASP A 109 -0.16 10.89 17.32
N LYS A 110 -1.06 11.51 16.56
CA LYS A 110 -1.62 12.81 16.91
C LYS A 110 -2.61 12.57 18.04
N ASN A 111 -2.24 12.97 19.26
CA ASN A 111 -3.22 13.47 20.21
C ASN A 111 -2.91 14.96 20.41
N GLU A 112 -3.79 15.79 19.89
CA GLU A 112 -3.87 17.23 20.13
C GLU A 112 -4.33 17.49 21.57
N ASP A 113 -3.77 18.55 22.16
CA ASP A 113 -4.35 19.45 23.16
C ASP A 113 -4.95 18.90 24.47
N MET A 114 -4.26 19.19 25.59
CA MET A 114 -4.95 19.62 26.80
C MET A 114 -4.43 21.01 27.19
N ASP A 115 -5.29 21.99 26.97
CA ASP A 115 -5.32 23.32 27.58
C ASP A 115 -4.86 23.29 29.04
N LEU A 116 -3.92 24.18 29.37
CA LEU A 116 -3.73 24.65 30.75
C LEU A 116 -3.88 26.17 30.73
N ASP A 117 -5.12 26.61 30.94
CA ASP A 117 -5.45 28.01 31.18
C ASP A 117 -5.81 28.19 32.67
N LYS A 118 -5.09 29.14 33.29
CA LYS A 118 -5.16 29.72 34.65
C LYS A 118 -4.28 29.13 35.76
#